data_AF-A0A1T3DWQ0-F1
#
_entry.id   AF-A0A1T3DWQ0-F1
#
_cell.length_a   1.000
_cell.length_b   1.000
_cell.length_c   1.000
_cell.angle_alpha   90.00
_cell.angle_beta   90.00
_cell.angle_gamma   90.00
#
_symmetry.space_group_name_H-M   'P 1'
#
loop_
_entity.id
_entity.type
_entity.pdbx_description
1 polymer ?
#
loop_
_entity_poly.entity_id
_entity_poly.type
_entity_poly.pdbx_seq_one_letter_code
_entity_poly.pdbx_strand_id
1 'polypeptide(L)' 'MKKSKKSECSFCKESYKEPLLTVESVVLEYSIAAGSAKVIPSDSSGSVKEEWETGADDNRTIEW' A
#
# COMPACT_ATOMS: atom_id res chain seq x y z
N MET A 1 48.46 20.74 -38.22
CA MET A 1 47.33 20.08 -37.54
C MET A 1 46.95 20.89 -36.30
N LYS A 2 45.84 21.64 -36.31
CA LYS A 2 45.41 22.42 -35.13
C LYS A 2 44.64 21.48 -34.20
N LYS A 3 45.20 21.16 -33.02
CA LYS A 3 44.47 20.42 -31.99
C LYS A 3 43.33 21.31 -31.47
N SER A 4 42.10 20.86 -31.64
CA SER A 4 40.91 21.53 -31.09
C SER A 4 40.99 21.47 -29.56
N LYS A 5 41.03 22.63 -28.90
CA LYS A 5 40.86 22.75 -27.45
C LYS A 5 39.49 22.18 -27.09
N LYS A 6 39.47 21.16 -26.22
CA LYS A 6 38.23 20.71 -25.57
C LYS A 6 37.78 21.87 -24.68
N SER A 7 36.68 22.53 -25.04
CA SER A 7 36.05 23.51 -24.17
C SER A 7 35.53 22.76 -22.94
N GLU A 8 36.10 23.04 -21.77
CA GLU A 8 35.51 22.61 -20.50
C GLU A 8 34.13 23.27 -20.39
N CYS A 9 33.09 22.45 -20.44
CA CYS A 9 31.72 22.91 -20.31
C CYS A 9 31.35 22.85 -18.82
N SER A 10 31.15 24.02 -18.23
CA SER A 10 30.93 24.22 -16.79
C SER A 10 29.56 23.74 -16.30
N PHE A 11 28.66 23.37 -17.21
CA PHE A 11 27.32 22.84 -16.92
C PHE A 11 26.89 21.84 -18.01
N CYS A 12 27.65 20.75 -18.15
CA CYS A 12 27.25 19.69 -19.06
C CYS A 12 26.13 18.89 -18.38
N LYS A 13 24.88 19.08 -18.84
CA LYS A 13 23.78 18.21 -18.43
C LYS A 13 24.14 16.79 -18.83
N GLU A 14 24.07 15.85 -17.88
CA GLU A 14 24.22 14.44 -18.22
C GLU A 14 23.12 14.03 -19.20
N SER A 15 23.47 13.13 -20.12
CA SER A 15 22.49 12.52 -21.01
C SER A 15 21.56 11.64 -20.19
N TYR A 16 20.26 11.78 -20.41
CA TYR A 16 19.26 10.92 -19.79
C TYR A 16 19.57 9.45 -20.09
N LYS A 17 19.52 8.61 -19.06
CA LYS A 17 19.59 7.16 -19.17
C LYS A 17 18.23 6.62 -18.77
N GLU A 18 17.57 5.94 -19.70
CA GLU A 18 16.31 5.27 -19.42
C GLU A 18 16.50 4.15 -18.40
N PRO A 19 15.55 3.96 -17.45
CA PRO A 19 15.61 2.85 -16.51
C PRO A 19 15.24 1.54 -17.22
N LEU A 20 15.90 0.45 -16.82
CA LEU A 20 15.47 -0.89 -17.20
C LEU A 20 14.28 -1.30 -16.32
N LEU A 21 13.15 -1.62 -16.94
CA LEU A 21 11.96 -2.14 -16.25
C LEU A 21 11.86 -3.65 -16.48
N THR A 22 11.92 -4.42 -15.40
CA THR A 22 11.64 -5.86 -15.41
C THR A 22 10.26 -6.08 -14.82
N VAL A 23 9.35 -6.67 -15.60
CA VAL A 23 8.00 -7.03 -15.17
C VAL A 23 7.90 -8.55 -15.16
N GLU A 24 7.53 -9.11 -14.01
CA GLU A 24 7.32 -10.55 -13.84
C GLU A 24 5.87 -10.81 -13.47
N SER A 25 5.24 -11.76 -14.17
CA SER A 25 3.90 -12.23 -13.82
C SER A 25 4.02 -13.39 -12.84
N VAL A 26 3.61 -13.16 -11.58
CA VAL A 26 3.48 -14.22 -10.58
C VAL A 26 2.02 -14.67 -10.56
N VAL A 27 1.77 -15.92 -10.93
CA VAL A 27 0.43 -16.53 -10.85
C VAL A 27 0.33 -17.24 -9.51
N LEU A 28 -0.55 -16.76 -8.64
CA LEU A 28 -0.91 -17.45 -7.40
C LEU A 28 -2.09 -18.39 -7.68
N GLU A 29 -2.05 -19.61 -7.13
CA GLU A 29 -3.14 -20.58 -7.27
C GLU A 29 -4.47 -20.01 -6.73
N TYR A 30 -5.56 -20.23 -7.47
CA TYR A 30 -6.91 -19.76 -7.11
C TYR A 30 -7.55 -20.66 -6.04
N SER A 31 -6.97 -20.72 -4.86
CA SER A 31 -7.51 -21.49 -3.72
C SER A 31 -6.53 -21.30 -2.57
N ILE A 32 -6.63 -20.24 -1.75
CA ILE A 32 -7.36 -20.22 -0.46
C ILE A 32 -7.94 -18.80 -0.18
N ALA A 33 -8.35 -18.07 -1.20
CA ALA A 33 -8.92 -16.71 -1.05
C ALA A 33 -10.42 -16.62 -1.41
N ALA A 34 -11.00 -17.68 -2.00
CA ALA A 34 -12.43 -17.74 -2.35
C ALA A 34 -13.35 -17.99 -1.14
N GLY A 35 -12.95 -17.54 0.04
CA GLY A 35 -13.62 -17.81 1.32
C GLY A 35 -12.77 -17.34 2.49
N SER A 36 -12.34 -16.08 2.46
CA SER A 36 -11.74 -15.39 3.62
C SER A 36 -12.59 -15.70 4.85
N ALA A 37 -12.09 -16.58 5.72
CA ALA A 37 -12.80 -17.03 6.90
C ALA A 37 -13.17 -15.80 7.75
N LYS A 38 -14.44 -15.40 7.71
CA LYS A 38 -14.98 -14.35 8.56
C LYS A 38 -15.26 -14.99 9.92
N VAL A 39 -14.40 -14.70 10.90
CA VAL A 39 -14.68 -15.06 12.29
C VAL A 39 -15.48 -13.92 12.91
N ILE A 40 -16.75 -14.16 13.20
CA ILE A 40 -17.57 -13.25 14.00
C ILE A 40 -17.63 -13.83 15.42
N PRO A 41 -16.93 -13.23 16.40
CA PRO A 41 -16.98 -13.73 17.76
C PRO A 41 -18.39 -13.56 18.33
N SER A 42 -18.85 -14.55 19.11
CA SER A 42 -20.13 -14.46 19.80
C SER A 42 -20.06 -13.46 20.96
N ASP A 43 -21.19 -12.83 21.28
CA ASP A 43 -21.35 -12.05 22.50
C ASP A 43 -21.42 -12.97 23.75
N SER A 44 -21.55 -12.37 24.95
CA SER A 44 -21.63 -13.09 26.22
C SER A 44 -22.86 -14.01 26.35
N SER A 45 -23.84 -13.88 25.46
CA SER A 45 -25.01 -14.76 25.36
C SER A 45 -24.80 -15.91 24.36
N GLY A 46 -23.65 -15.96 23.68
CA GLY A 46 -23.35 -16.94 22.64
C GLY A 46 -23.93 -16.56 21.27
N SER A 47 -24.48 -15.35 21.12
CA SER A 47 -25.11 -14.90 19.87
C SER A 47 -24.10 -14.22 18.96
N VAL A 48 -24.18 -14.50 17.67
CA VAL A 48 -23.36 -13.85 16.63
C VAL A 48 -24.16 -12.69 16.04
N LYS A 49 -23.62 -11.47 16.06
CA LYS A 49 -24.28 -10.27 15.48
C LYS A 49 -23.46 -9.74 14.31
N GLU A 50 -24.14 -9.49 13.20
CA GLU A 50 -23.54 -8.96 11.97
C GLU A 50 -23.41 -7.43 12.00
N GLU A 51 -24.18 -6.78 12.88
CA GLU A 51 -24.22 -5.33 13.05
C GLU A 51 -23.82 -4.98 14.49
N TRP A 52 -23.12 -3.84 14.65
CA TRP A 52 -22.90 -3.28 15.97
C TRP A 52 -24.25 -2.90 16.59
N GLU A 53 -24.43 -3.17 17.87
CA GLU A 53 -25.55 -2.57 18.59
C GLU A 53 -25.39 -1.05 18.59
N THR A 54 -26.48 -0.34 18.37
CA THR A 54 -26.56 1.08 18.71
C THR A 54 -26.48 1.19 20.24
N GLY A 55 -25.25 1.23 20.75
CA GLY A 55 -25.00 1.53 22.16
C GLY A 55 -25.57 2.91 22.49
N ALA A 56 -25.92 3.13 23.76
CA ALA A 56 -26.26 4.46 24.20
C ALA A 56 -25.06 5.39 23.95
N ASP A 57 -25.31 6.57 23.37
CA ASP A 57 -24.28 7.59 23.24
C ASP A 57 -23.68 7.86 24.61
N ASP A 58 -22.36 7.70 24.72
CA ASP A 58 -21.64 8.06 25.92
C ASP A 58 -21.48 9.58 25.96
N ASN A 59 -22.52 10.26 26.43
CA ASN A 59 -22.58 11.72 26.60
C ASN A 59 -21.86 12.21 27.87
N ARG A 60 -20.94 11.42 28.43
CA ARG A 60 -20.13 11.88 29.55
C ARG A 60 -19.12 12.91 29.06
N THR A 61 -18.98 14.01 29.78
CA THR A 61 -17.86 14.94 29.62
C THR A 61 -16.58 14.20 29.97
N ILE A 62 -15.77 13.85 28.96
CA ILE A 62 -14.43 13.34 29.19
C ILE A 62 -13.52 14.56 29.40
N GLU A 63 -13.08 14.76 30.65
CA GLU A 63 -11.96 15.64 30.94
C GLU A 63 -10.70 14.96 30.40
N TRP A 64 -10.04 15.58 29.43
CA TRP A 64 -8.76 15.15 28.87
C TRP A 64 -7.57 15.63 29.72
#